data_AF-I1DXD5-F1
#
_entry.id   AF-I1DXD5-F1
#
_cell.length_a   1.000
_cell.length_b   1.000
_cell.length_c   1.000
_cell.angle_alpha   90.00
_cell.angle_beta   90.00
_cell.angle_gamma   90.00
#
_symmetry.space_group_name_H-M   'P 1'
#
loop_
_entity.id
_entity.type
_entity.pdbx_description
1 polymer ?
#
loop_
_entity_poly.entity_id
_entity_poly.type
_entity_poly.pdbx_seq_one_letter_code
_entity_poly.pdbx_strand_id
1 'polypeptide(L)'
;MKKASVVLTACAALMFTCCQVSAGLYGSDEVVAQQQHRYSQQQVLALVDNAEVQQKLIELGVNADDAKQRIAAMTTAELDALNTQLNEMPAGGIVGTIVTVLVVIAVLDVLGITDVYPFIRPINS
;
A
#
# COMPACT_ATOMS: atom_id res chain seq x y z
N MET A 1 -46.23 -38.00 -1.04
CA MET A 1 -45.57 -37.04 -1.95
C MET A 1 -45.69 -35.58 -1.52
N LYS A 2 -46.81 -35.14 -0.88
CA LYS A 2 -46.99 -33.74 -0.44
C LYS A 2 -45.98 -33.23 0.61
N LYS A 3 -45.50 -34.10 1.51
CA LYS A 3 -44.54 -33.73 2.58
C LYS A 3 -43.13 -33.43 2.07
N ALA A 4 -42.70 -34.08 0.99
CA ALA A 4 -41.39 -33.85 0.38
C ALA A 4 -41.31 -32.48 -0.32
N SER A 5 -42.43 -32.03 -0.92
CA SER A 5 -42.51 -30.72 -1.55
C SER A 5 -42.43 -29.58 -0.53
N VAL A 6 -43.06 -29.72 0.64
CA VAL A 6 -43.00 -28.72 1.71
C VAL A 6 -41.59 -28.59 2.31
N VAL A 7 -40.87 -29.70 2.46
CA VAL A 7 -39.49 -29.70 2.97
C VAL A 7 -38.53 -29.05 1.97
N LEU A 8 -38.72 -29.27 0.67
CA LEU A 8 -37.88 -28.66 -0.37
C LEU A 8 -38.11 -27.14 -0.47
N THR A 9 -39.35 -26.68 -0.34
CA THR A 9 -39.69 -25.25 -0.34
C THR A 9 -39.21 -24.55 0.93
N ALA A 10 -39.24 -25.21 2.09
CA ALA A 10 -38.69 -24.67 3.34
C ALA A 10 -37.15 -24.55 3.30
N CYS A 11 -36.47 -25.54 2.70
CA CYS A 11 -35.01 -25.49 2.53
C CYS A 11 -34.58 -24.35 1.58
N ALA A 12 -35.36 -24.10 0.52
CA ALA A 12 -35.09 -23.01 -0.42
C ALA A 12 -35.27 -21.61 0.22
N ALA A 13 -36.23 -21.45 1.13
CA ALA A 13 -36.47 -20.18 1.83
C ALA A 13 -35.35 -19.83 2.83
N LEU A 14 -34.75 -20.83 3.50
CA LEU A 14 -33.62 -20.61 4.42
C LEU A 14 -32.32 -20.21 3.70
N MET A 15 -32.12 -20.67 2.46
CA MET A 15 -30.93 -20.30 1.66
C MET A 15 -30.95 -18.84 1.20
N PHE A 16 -32.12 -18.20 1.15
CA PHE A 16 -32.29 -16.82 0.68
C PHE A 16 -31.89 -15.76 1.73
N THR A 17 -31.80 -16.13 3.01
CA THR A 17 -31.53 -15.21 4.12
C THR A 17 -30.06 -15.15 4.54
N CYS A 18 -29.20 -16.06 4.07
CA CYS A 18 -27.78 -16.10 4.47
C CYS A 18 -26.84 -15.26 3.59
N CYS A 19 -27.33 -14.67 2.49
CA CYS A 19 -26.51 -13.92 1.54
C CYS A 19 -26.79 -12.41 1.57
N GLN A 20 -26.84 -11.82 2.76
CA GLN A 20 -26.73 -10.36 2.90
C GLN A 20 -25.23 -10.03 2.97
N VAL A 21 -24.59 -9.93 1.80
CA VAL A 21 -23.22 -9.42 1.69
C VAL A 21 -23.28 -7.93 1.97
N SER A 22 -22.90 -7.53 3.19
CA SER A 22 -22.60 -6.14 3.50
C SER A 22 -21.29 -5.80 2.78
N ALA A 23 -21.41 -5.14 1.63
CA ALA A 23 -20.29 -4.46 1.00
C ALA A 23 -20.01 -3.22 1.84
N GLY A 24 -19.07 -3.34 2.79
CA GLY A 24 -18.47 -2.17 3.40
C GLY A 24 -17.81 -1.35 2.30
N LEU A 25 -18.40 -0.21 1.96
CA LEU A 25 -17.73 0.83 1.20
C LEU A 25 -16.61 1.36 2.08
N TYR A 26 -15.44 0.74 2.00
CA TYR A 26 -14.22 1.40 2.45
C TYR A 26 -13.99 2.54 1.46
N GLY A 27 -14.16 3.78 1.94
CA GLY A 27 -13.86 4.93 1.12
C GLY A 27 -12.39 4.85 0.73
N SER A 28 -12.08 5.04 -0.56
CA SER A 28 -10.68 5.16 -1.01
C SER A 28 -9.92 6.20 -0.16
N ASP A 29 -10.63 7.19 0.37
CA ASP A 29 -10.13 8.22 1.27
C ASP A 29 -9.59 7.66 2.60
N GLU A 30 -10.24 6.63 3.17
CA GLU A 30 -9.80 6.00 4.44
C GLU A 30 -8.51 5.20 4.23
N VAL A 31 -8.38 4.51 3.10
CA VAL A 31 -7.15 3.75 2.77
C VAL A 31 -5.99 4.67 2.42
N VAL A 32 -6.23 5.79 1.72
CA VAL A 32 -5.19 6.79 1.42
C VAL A 32 -4.70 7.47 2.70
N ALA A 33 -5.60 7.80 3.63
CA ALA A 33 -5.22 8.34 4.93
C ALA A 33 -4.39 7.34 5.76
N GLN A 34 -4.63 6.04 5.59
CA GLN A 34 -3.88 4.97 6.27
C GLN A 34 -2.48 4.72 5.66
N GLN A 35 -2.26 5.13 4.41
CA GLN A 35 -0.95 5.01 3.75
C GLN A 35 0.02 6.15 4.12
N GLN A 36 -0.48 7.30 4.59
CA GLN A 36 0.37 8.41 5.02
C GLN A 36 1.16 8.02 6.28
N HIS A 37 2.46 7.76 6.09
CA HIS A 37 3.36 7.46 7.19
C HIS A 37 3.62 8.75 7.98
N ARG A 38 3.22 8.76 9.25
CA ARG A 38 3.57 9.81 10.21
C ARG A 38 4.79 9.39 11.01
N TYR A 39 5.95 9.88 10.60
CA TYR A 39 7.22 9.70 11.30
C TYR A 39 7.29 10.60 12.52
N SER A 40 7.57 10.01 13.68
CA SER A 40 7.95 10.76 14.89
C SER A 40 9.41 11.20 14.83
N GLN A 41 9.78 12.22 15.61
CA GLN A 41 11.15 12.73 15.68
C GLN A 41 12.18 11.61 15.95
N GLN A 42 11.86 10.69 16.85
CA GLN A 42 12.71 9.53 17.17
C GLN A 42 12.84 8.55 16.00
N GLN A 43 11.76 8.35 15.22
CA GLN A 43 11.81 7.51 14.02
C GLN A 43 12.64 8.16 12.92
N VAL A 44 12.55 9.48 12.74
CA VAL A 44 13.38 10.21 11.77
C VAL A 44 14.87 10.14 12.18
N LEU A 45 15.18 10.27 13.48
CA LEU A 45 16.55 10.05 13.97
C LEU A 45 17.06 8.63 13.68
N ALA A 46 16.22 7.62 13.91
CA ALA A 46 16.55 6.23 13.59
C ALA A 46 16.72 6.00 12.06
N LEU A 47 15.97 6.71 11.22
CA LEU A 47 16.15 6.67 9.77
C LEU A 47 17.50 7.26 9.36
N VAL A 48 17.90 8.39 9.95
CA VAL A 48 19.24 8.99 9.70
C VAL A 48 20.37 8.12 10.23
N ASP A 49 20.13 7.28 11.24
CA ASP A 49 21.10 6.27 11.69
C ASP A 49 21.30 5.11 10.70
N ASN A 50 20.43 4.92 9.69
CA ASN A 50 20.64 3.87 8.69
C ASN A 50 21.86 4.16 7.82
N ALA A 51 22.71 3.15 7.61
CA ALA A 51 23.96 3.27 6.86
C ALA A 51 23.74 3.78 5.42
N GLU A 52 22.67 3.36 4.77
CA GLU A 52 22.30 3.81 3.42
C GLU A 52 21.95 5.31 3.39
N VAL A 53 21.19 5.78 4.39
CA VAL A 53 20.84 7.21 4.51
C VAL A 53 22.07 8.04 4.84
N GLN A 54 22.94 7.57 5.75
CA GLN A 54 24.21 8.26 6.06
C GLN A 54 25.10 8.37 4.83
N GLN A 55 25.24 7.29 4.06
CA GLN A 55 26.03 7.31 2.83
C GLN A 55 25.45 8.33 1.84
N LYS A 56 24.13 8.39 1.72
CA LYS A 56 23.46 9.38 0.86
C LYS A 56 23.67 10.82 1.33
N LEU A 57 23.63 11.07 2.64
CA LEU A 57 23.91 12.38 3.22
C LEU A 57 25.36 12.80 2.95
N ILE A 58 26.31 11.88 3.07
CA ILE A 58 27.73 12.12 2.77
C ILE A 58 27.93 12.43 1.28
N GLU A 59 27.27 11.70 0.37
CA GLU A 59 27.27 11.99 -1.07
C GLU A 59 26.75 13.41 -1.38
N LEU A 60 25.79 13.89 -0.59
CA LEU A 60 25.25 15.25 -0.68
C LEU A 60 26.11 16.31 0.06
N GLY A 61 27.23 15.91 0.67
CA GLY A 61 28.13 16.79 1.42
C GLY A 61 27.62 17.18 2.81
N VAL A 62 26.63 16.47 3.35
CA VAL A 62 26.05 16.71 4.68
C VAL A 62 26.60 15.70 5.69
N ASN A 63 27.09 16.21 6.83
CA ASN A 63 27.50 15.36 7.94
C ASN A 63 26.29 14.77 8.67
N ALA A 64 26.33 13.49 9.00
CA ALA A 64 25.22 12.80 9.67
C ALA A 64 24.94 13.39 11.07
N ASP A 65 25.97 13.75 11.83
CA ASP A 65 25.81 14.36 13.17
C ASP A 65 25.13 15.73 13.13
N ASP A 66 25.46 16.57 12.13
CA ASP A 66 24.83 17.86 11.93
C ASP A 66 23.34 17.69 11.55
N ALA A 67 23.04 16.72 10.69
CA ALA A 67 21.66 16.38 10.33
C ALA A 67 20.85 15.93 11.56
N LYS A 68 21.42 15.10 12.43
CA LYS A 68 20.77 14.65 13.69
C LYS A 68 20.51 15.82 14.63
N GLN A 69 21.47 16.74 14.77
CA GLN A 69 21.32 17.90 15.64
C GLN A 69 20.20 18.83 15.17
N ARG A 70 20.07 19.01 13.85
CA ARG A 70 18.96 19.75 13.25
C ARG A 70 17.62 19.08 13.48
N ILE A 71 17.51 17.77 13.27
CA ILE A 71 16.28 17.00 13.52
C ILE A 71 15.91 17.04 15.01
N ALA A 72 16.89 16.96 15.91
CA ALA A 72 16.66 17.07 17.36
C ALA A 72 16.15 18.46 17.77
N ALA A 73 16.52 19.50 17.04
CA ALA A 73 16.05 20.87 17.27
C ALA A 73 14.73 21.21 16.56
N MET A 74 14.21 20.34 15.69
CA MET A 74 12.96 20.59 14.96
C MET A 74 11.76 20.63 15.91
N THR A 75 10.87 21.58 15.65
CA THR A 75 9.57 21.70 16.30
C THR A 75 8.55 20.75 15.66
N THR A 76 7.41 20.53 16.34
CA THR A 76 6.32 19.67 15.82
C THR A 76 5.79 20.14 14.46
N ALA A 77 5.72 21.46 14.24
CA ALA A 77 5.27 22.03 12.97
C ALA A 77 6.24 21.75 11.81
N GLU A 78 7.54 21.81 12.08
CA GLU A 78 8.58 21.49 11.08
C GLU A 78 8.63 19.99 10.80
N LEU A 79 8.38 19.15 11.81
CA LEU A 79 8.29 17.69 11.64
C LEU A 79 7.08 17.30 10.78
N ASP A 80 5.94 17.98 10.94
CA ASP A 80 4.76 17.77 10.08
C ASP A 80 5.04 18.18 8.64
N ALA A 81 5.73 19.32 8.42
CA ALA A 81 6.13 19.75 7.07
C ALA A 81 7.10 18.75 6.40
N LEU A 82 8.03 18.19 7.17
CA LEU A 82 8.93 17.13 6.70
C LEU A 82 8.16 15.86 6.36
N ASN A 83 7.21 15.45 7.19
CA ASN A 83 6.36 14.29 6.93
C ASN A 83 5.59 14.44 5.61
N THR A 84 5.03 15.62 5.34
CA THR A 84 4.37 15.88 4.05
C THR A 84 5.32 15.67 2.88
N GLN A 85 6.52 16.26 2.93
CA GLN A 85 7.52 16.06 1.87
C GLN A 85 7.93 14.59 1.70
N LEU A 86 8.15 13.86 2.80
CA LEU A 86 8.50 12.44 2.75
C LEU A 86 7.38 11.57 2.15
N ASN A 87 6.12 11.94 2.36
CA ASN A 87 4.97 11.25 1.76
C ASN A 87 4.74 11.65 0.28
N GLU A 88 5.15 12.85 -0.13
CA GLU A 88 5.10 13.30 -1.53
C GLU A 88 6.24 12.74 -2.38
N MET A 89 7.36 12.39 -1.76
CA MET A 89 8.42 11.65 -2.44
C MET A 89 7.87 10.29 -2.89
N PRO A 90 8.13 9.86 -4.14
CA PRO A 90 7.72 8.54 -4.57
C PRO A 90 8.28 7.52 -3.58
N ALA A 91 7.40 6.73 -2.95
CA ALA A 91 7.78 5.60 -2.10
C ALA A 91 8.41 4.49 -2.95
N GLY A 92 9.50 4.81 -3.63
CA GLY A 92 10.24 3.98 -4.57
C GLY A 92 11.31 3.15 -3.89
N GLY A 93 10.99 2.61 -2.71
CA GLY A 93 11.80 1.56 -2.10
C GLY A 93 11.61 0.22 -2.83
N ILE A 94 12.27 -0.83 -2.33
CA ILE A 94 12.22 -2.19 -2.92
C ILE A 94 10.76 -2.64 -3.17
N VAL A 95 9.85 -2.31 -2.26
CA VAL A 95 8.41 -2.61 -2.39
C VAL A 95 7.79 -1.88 -3.59
N GLY A 96 8.06 -0.58 -3.76
CA GLY A 96 7.58 0.19 -4.91
C GLY A 96 8.16 -0.32 -6.23
N THR A 97 9.43 -0.72 -6.24
CA THR A 97 10.08 -1.35 -7.41
C THR A 97 9.43 -2.68 -7.75
N ILE A 98 9.22 -3.57 -6.76
CA ILE A 98 8.54 -4.86 -6.96
C ILE A 98 7.14 -4.64 -7.52
N VAL A 99 6.35 -3.75 -6.91
CA VAL A 99 4.99 -3.44 -7.38
C VAL A 99 5.01 -2.90 -8.81
N THR A 100 5.94 -1.99 -9.12
CA THR A 100 6.08 -1.45 -10.48
C THR A 100 6.40 -2.54 -11.50
N VAL A 101 7.33 -3.45 -11.17
CA VAL A 101 7.68 -4.58 -12.03
C VAL A 101 6.47 -5.50 -12.23
N LEU A 102 5.72 -5.80 -11.16
CA LEU A 102 4.51 -6.61 -11.25
C LEU A 102 3.46 -5.98 -12.18
N VAL A 103 3.28 -4.65 -12.12
CA VAL A 103 2.35 -3.91 -12.98
C VAL A 103 2.81 -3.94 -14.44
N VAL A 104 4.10 -3.72 -14.70
CA VAL A 104 4.65 -3.80 -16.07
C VAL A 104 4.42 -5.19 -16.67
N ILE A 105 4.73 -6.25 -15.92
CA ILE A 105 4.50 -7.64 -16.37
C ILE A 105 3.02 -7.90 -16.60
N ALA A 106 2.13 -7.39 -15.73
CA ALA A 106 0.69 -7.57 -15.89
C ALA A 106 0.18 -6.92 -17.20
N VAL A 107 0.69 -5.74 -17.56
CA VAL A 107 0.33 -5.11 -18.84
C VAL A 107 0.84 -5.92 -20.04
N LEU A 108 2.07 -6.45 -19.96
CA LEU A 108 2.62 -7.31 -21.02
C LEU A 108 1.84 -8.62 -21.19
N ASP A 109 1.27 -9.13 -20.11
CA ASP A 109 0.41 -10.32 -20.10
C ASP A 109 -0.93 -10.05 -20.80
N VAL A 110 -1.59 -8.94 -20.48
CA VAL A 110 -2.83 -8.51 -21.16
C VAL A 110 -2.62 -8.35 -22.68
N LEU A 111 -1.45 -7.85 -23.09
CA LEU A 111 -1.09 -7.72 -24.51
C LEU A 111 -0.73 -9.06 -25.18
N GLY A 112 -0.58 -10.14 -24.42
CA GLY A 112 -0.22 -11.47 -24.92
C GLY A 112 1.27 -11.62 -25.27
N ILE A 113 2.13 -10.74 -24.74
CA ILE A 113 3.60 -10.81 -24.95
C ILE A 113 4.23 -11.79 -23.94
N THR A 114 3.68 -11.87 -22.73
CA THR A 114 4.11 -12.77 -21.65
C THR A 114 2.93 -13.56 -21.10
N ASP A 115 3.18 -14.70 -20.47
CA ASP A 115 2.15 -15.50 -19.75
C ASP A 115 2.71 -15.83 -18.35
N VAL A 116 2.66 -14.84 -17.46
CA VAL A 116 3.19 -14.94 -16.08
C VAL A 116 2.05 -15.07 -15.07
N TYR A 117 0.90 -14.48 -15.39
CA TYR A 117 -0.31 -14.48 -14.57
C TYR A 117 -1.40 -15.33 -15.23
N PRO A 118 -1.58 -16.60 -14.81
CA PRO A 118 -2.51 -17.54 -15.47
C PRO A 118 -4.00 -17.17 -15.34
N PHE A 119 -4.31 -16.12 -14.59
CA PHE A 119 -5.65 -15.56 -14.42
C PHE A 119 -5.93 -14.38 -15.37
N ILE A 120 -4.93 -13.86 -16.06
CA ILE A 120 -5.08 -12.81 -17.07
C ILE A 120 -5.35 -13.48 -18.42
N ARG A 121 -6.37 -13.00 -19.14
CA ARG A 121 -6.69 -13.47 -20.50
C ARG A 121 -6.18 -12.43 -21.50
N PRO A 122 -5.36 -12.80 -22.49
CA PRO A 122 -4.85 -11.84 -23.46
C PRO A 122 -5.97 -11.31 -24.36
N ILE A 123 -5.92 -10.02 -24.70
CA ILE A 123 -6.97 -9.35 -25.50
C ILE A 123 -6.98 -9.75 -26.97
N ASN A 124 -5.87 -10.30 -27.47
CA ASN A 124 -5.70 -10.69 -28.87
C ASN A 124 -6.03 -12.19 -29.10
N SER A 125 -6.78 -12.82 -28.19
CA SER A 125 -7.25 -14.20 -28.38
C SER A 125 -8.58 -14.27 -29.11
#